data_AF-A0A2T4XFA6-F1
#
_entry.id   AF-A0A2T4XFA6-F1
#
_cell.length_a   1.000
_cell.length_b   1.000
_cell.length_c   1.000
_cell.angle_alpha   90.00
_cell.angle_beta   90.00
_cell.angle_gamma   90.00
#
_symmetry.space_group_name_H-M   'P 1'
#
loop_
_entity.id
_entity.type
_entity.pdbx_description
1 polymer ?
#
loop_
_entity_poly.entity_id
_entity_poly.type
_entity_poly.pdbx_seq_one_letter_code
_entity_poly.pdbx_strand_id
1 'polypeptide(L)'
;MDNVNESGYYVPKRYRLKFSPDFTYAAGQISTQYGSAAFAYFTLSDLFGDHQLSIGSNLVFDLRNSDYSIQYAYLKNRTNFAASFFHQARNYQTFFGDLLRFRTYGGGIDFQYPLNRYQRVDYGVSMIGIARDFSTVQSVGEQNLQNDRSSFLYPQVSFTGDFSIPGFITPVGGNRYSLQLSGSPGIGVDAPQ
;
A
#
# COMPACT_ATOMS: atom_id res chain seq x y z
N MET A 1 22.36 32.72 -18.46
CA MET A 1 20.96 32.42 -18.83
C MET A 1 21.07 31.52 -20.04
N ASP A 2 21.22 30.20 -19.83
CA ASP A 2 21.81 29.29 -20.85
C ASP A 2 20.80 28.22 -21.27
N ASN A 3 19.62 28.67 -21.66
CA ASN A 3 18.55 27.77 -22.10
C ASN A 3 18.16 28.00 -23.57
N VAL A 4 18.80 28.97 -24.22
CA VAL A 4 18.44 29.47 -25.54
C VAL A 4 19.70 29.55 -26.40
N ASN A 5 19.64 29.10 -27.65
CA ASN A 5 20.75 29.23 -28.59
C ASN A 5 20.86 30.67 -29.14
N GLU A 6 21.91 30.93 -29.92
CA GLU A 6 22.17 32.25 -30.53
C GLU A 6 21.02 32.76 -31.42
N SER A 7 20.14 31.86 -31.87
CA SER A 7 18.96 32.17 -32.70
C SER A 7 17.66 32.33 -31.89
N GLY A 8 17.71 32.31 -30.56
CA GLY A 8 16.53 32.49 -29.71
C GLY A 8 15.70 31.21 -29.48
N TYR A 9 16.16 30.04 -29.95
CA TYR A 9 15.46 28.76 -29.75
C TYR A 9 15.92 28.04 -28.49
N TYR A 10 14.98 27.36 -27.83
CA TYR A 10 15.26 26.57 -26.64
C TYR A 10 16.14 25.36 -26.99
N VAL A 11 17.22 25.13 -26.23
CA VAL A 11 18.09 23.96 -26.44
C VAL A 11 17.46 22.73 -25.76
N PRO A 12 17.11 21.65 -26.52
CA PRO A 12 16.53 20.46 -25.94
C PRO A 12 17.50 19.80 -24.94
N LYS A 13 17.06 19.63 -23.70
CA LYS A 13 17.82 18.91 -22.66
C LYS A 13 17.28 17.49 -22.55
N ARG A 14 18.18 16.52 -22.38
CA ARG A 14 17.77 15.14 -22.08
C ARG A 14 16.95 15.13 -20.79
N TYR A 15 15.84 14.41 -20.81
CA TYR A 15 15.02 14.23 -19.63
C TYR A 15 15.84 13.61 -18.49
N ARG A 16 15.71 14.20 -17.29
CA ARG A 16 16.30 13.68 -16.05
C ARG A 16 15.17 13.50 -15.06
N LEU A 17 15.12 12.33 -14.44
CA LEU A 17 14.14 12.02 -13.42
C LEU A 17 14.21 13.05 -12.30
N LYS A 18 13.11 13.78 -12.09
CA LYS A 18 12.96 14.77 -11.03
C LYS A 18 11.57 14.61 -10.44
N PHE A 19 11.51 14.33 -9.15
CA PHE A 19 10.25 14.23 -8.42
C PHE A 19 9.78 15.60 -7.97
N SER A 20 8.48 15.83 -8.06
CA SER A 20 7.75 16.95 -7.48
C SER A 20 6.54 16.43 -6.70
N PRO A 21 6.15 17.09 -5.60
CA PRO A 21 4.89 16.78 -4.94
C PRO A 21 3.71 16.95 -5.91
N ASP A 22 2.95 15.89 -6.08
CA ASP A 22 1.73 15.87 -6.91
C ASP A 22 0.50 16.00 -6.02
N PHE A 23 0.40 15.11 -5.02
CA PHE A 23 -0.70 15.08 -4.09
C PHE A 23 -0.21 14.98 -2.65
N THR A 24 -0.81 15.73 -1.75
CA THR A 24 -0.56 15.61 -0.30
C THR A 24 -1.88 15.79 0.43
N TYR A 25 -2.16 14.88 1.36
CA TYR A 25 -3.41 14.86 2.10
C TYR A 25 -3.16 14.37 3.52
N ALA A 26 -3.82 14.98 4.50
CA ALA A 26 -3.81 14.50 5.87
C ALA A 26 -5.25 14.50 6.39
N ALA A 27 -5.66 13.39 7.02
CA ALA A 27 -7.00 13.24 7.56
C ALA A 27 -7.02 12.50 8.89
N GLY A 28 -7.83 13.03 9.80
CA GLY A 28 -8.21 12.35 11.03
C GLY A 28 -9.41 11.44 10.80
N GLN A 29 -9.42 10.29 11.46
CA GLN A 29 -10.54 9.35 11.48
C GLN A 29 -10.78 8.88 12.92
N ILE A 30 -12.03 8.58 13.25
CA ILE A 30 -12.41 7.96 14.52
C ILE A 30 -13.22 6.72 14.19
N SER A 31 -12.85 5.59 14.80
CA SER A 31 -13.61 4.35 14.70
C SER A 31 -13.84 3.75 16.09
N THR A 32 -14.94 3.03 16.23
CA THR A 32 -15.24 2.28 17.47
C THR A 32 -14.27 1.12 17.69
N GLN A 33 -13.69 0.58 16.62
CA GLN A 33 -12.77 -0.56 16.69
C GLN A 33 -11.32 -0.16 16.97
N TYR A 34 -10.86 0.99 16.46
CA TYR A 34 -9.45 1.39 16.48
C TYR A 34 -9.19 2.75 17.13
N GLY A 35 -10.22 3.43 17.64
CA GLY A 35 -10.09 4.76 18.24
C GLY A 35 -9.83 5.85 17.21
N SER A 36 -9.09 6.89 17.60
CA SER A 36 -8.67 7.98 16.71
C SER A 36 -7.37 7.67 15.98
N ALA A 37 -7.29 8.06 14.71
CA ALA A 37 -6.11 7.95 13.87
C ALA A 37 -5.95 9.24 13.05
N ALA A 38 -4.71 9.63 12.75
CA ALA A 38 -4.42 10.77 11.88
C ALA A 38 -3.44 10.32 10.79
N PHE A 39 -3.95 10.13 9.58
CA PHE A 39 -3.18 9.56 8.49
C PHE A 39 -2.75 10.67 7.51
N ALA A 40 -1.46 10.75 7.22
CA ALA A 40 -0.88 11.61 6.19
C ALA A 40 -0.43 10.78 4.98
N TYR A 41 -0.76 11.26 3.78
CA TYR A 41 -0.40 10.68 2.49
C TYR A 41 0.34 11.72 1.66
N PHE A 42 1.45 11.31 1.05
CA PHE A 42 2.29 12.10 0.15
C PHE A 42 2.50 11.31 -1.12
N THR A 43 2.30 11.95 -2.27
CA THR A 43 2.59 11.39 -3.58
C THR A 43 3.53 12.33 -4.31
N LEU A 44 4.66 11.80 -4.76
CA LEU A 44 5.63 12.50 -5.59
C LEU A 44 5.60 11.87 -6.98
N SER A 45 5.39 12.68 -8.02
CA SER A 45 5.46 12.22 -9.41
C SER A 45 6.59 12.91 -10.14
N ASP A 46 7.03 12.32 -11.24
CA ASP A 46 7.89 13.00 -12.20
C ASP A 46 7.09 13.88 -13.17
N LEU A 47 7.76 14.57 -14.10
CA LEU A 47 7.13 15.54 -15.00
C LEU A 47 6.04 14.91 -15.89
N PHE A 48 6.19 13.64 -16.27
CA PHE A 48 5.26 12.93 -17.14
C PHE A 48 4.28 12.03 -16.37
N GLY A 49 4.43 11.90 -15.05
CA GLY A 49 3.67 10.94 -14.24
C GLY A 49 4.10 9.48 -14.48
N ASP A 50 5.23 9.25 -15.15
CA ASP A 50 5.77 7.92 -15.45
C ASP A 50 6.26 7.23 -14.17
N HIS A 51 6.81 8.00 -13.24
CA HIS A 51 7.33 7.54 -11.96
C HIS A 51 6.54 8.18 -10.83
N GLN A 52 5.98 7.36 -9.95
CA GLN A 52 5.21 7.81 -8.79
C GLN A 52 5.74 7.15 -7.52
N LEU A 53 6.02 7.95 -6.49
CA LEU A 53 6.37 7.50 -5.15
C LEU A 53 5.28 7.96 -4.17
N SER A 54 4.60 7.00 -3.55
CA SER A 54 3.55 7.24 -2.58
C SER A 54 4.00 6.81 -1.19
N ILE A 55 3.84 7.69 -0.21
CA ILE A 55 4.16 7.45 1.18
C ILE A 55 2.91 7.76 1.99
N GLY A 56 2.48 6.80 2.80
CA GLY A 56 1.36 6.96 3.73
C GLY A 56 1.83 6.65 5.13
N SER A 57 1.42 7.44 6.13
CA SER A 57 1.64 7.08 7.52
C SER A 57 0.66 7.71 8.49
N ASN A 58 0.30 6.94 9.51
CA ASN A 58 -0.25 7.41 10.78
C ASN A 58 0.86 7.21 11.84
N LEU A 59 1.79 8.17 11.90
CA LEU A 59 2.91 8.13 12.83
C LEU A 59 2.42 8.37 14.25
N VAL A 60 2.68 7.41 15.12
CA VAL A 60 2.65 7.56 16.58
C VAL A 60 4.09 7.79 17.05
N PHE A 61 4.31 8.19 18.30
CA PHE A 61 5.65 8.45 18.87
C PHE A 61 6.69 7.31 18.66
N ASP A 62 6.27 6.07 18.42
CA ASP A 62 7.14 4.93 18.10
C ASP A 62 6.80 4.34 16.72
N LEU A 63 7.80 4.20 15.84
CA LEU A 63 7.66 3.57 14.53
C LEU A 63 7.12 2.14 14.61
N ARG A 64 7.47 1.38 15.67
CA ARG A 64 6.99 0.00 15.86
C ARG A 64 5.49 -0.09 16.14
N ASN A 65 4.89 1.03 16.58
CA ASN A 65 3.46 1.14 16.84
C ASN A 65 2.76 2.01 15.78
N SER A 66 3.48 2.41 14.73
CA SER A 66 2.97 3.28 13.67
C SER A 66 2.54 2.47 12.46
N ASP A 67 1.55 3.01 11.75
CA ASP A 67 1.18 2.51 10.44
C ASP A 67 1.92 3.31 9.38
N TYR A 68 2.55 2.62 8.44
CA TYR A 68 3.19 3.25 7.30
C TYR A 68 3.19 2.35 6.07
N SER A 69 3.11 2.98 4.91
CA SER A 69 3.14 2.33 3.62
C SER A 69 4.00 3.14 2.66
N ILE A 70 4.80 2.46 1.85
CA ILE A 70 5.60 3.05 0.79
C ILE A 70 5.30 2.27 -0.48
N GLN A 71 5.01 2.97 -1.56
CA GLN A 71 4.78 2.38 -2.86
C GLN A 71 5.52 3.17 -3.93
N TYR A 72 6.19 2.45 -4.82
CA TYR A 72 6.74 3.01 -6.04
C TYR A 72 6.01 2.40 -7.22
N ALA A 73 5.47 3.23 -8.11
CA ALA A 73 4.81 2.82 -9.34
C ALA A 73 5.54 3.38 -10.57
N TYR A 74 5.64 2.54 -11.60
CA TYR A 74 6.20 2.86 -12.90
C TYR A 74 5.14 2.62 -13.99
N LEU A 75 4.72 3.70 -14.64
CA LEU A 75 3.53 3.79 -15.49
C LEU A 75 3.84 4.12 -16.96
N LYS A 76 5.13 4.19 -17.32
CA LYS A 76 5.57 4.61 -18.66
C LYS A 76 5.16 3.64 -19.78
N ASN A 77 5.16 2.35 -19.45
CA ASN A 77 4.94 1.28 -20.42
C ASN A 77 3.47 0.86 -20.41
N ARG A 78 3.06 0.07 -21.42
CA ARG A 78 1.71 -0.51 -21.46
C ARG A 78 1.42 -1.32 -20.19
N THR A 79 2.40 -2.10 -19.72
CA THR A 79 2.29 -2.77 -18.43
C THR A 79 2.77 -1.83 -17.34
N ASN A 80 1.86 -1.45 -16.45
CA ASN A 80 2.19 -0.72 -15.24
C ASN A 80 2.80 -1.68 -14.22
N PHE A 81 3.75 -1.19 -13.44
CA PHE A 81 4.41 -1.94 -12.38
C PHE A 81 4.31 -1.15 -11.07
N ALA A 82 4.07 -1.83 -9.96
CA ALA A 82 4.16 -1.25 -8.63
C ALA A 82 4.92 -2.19 -7.70
N ALA A 83 5.76 -1.61 -6.84
CA ALA A 83 6.35 -2.29 -5.70
C ALA A 83 5.87 -1.59 -4.45
N SER A 84 5.41 -2.35 -3.46
CA SER A 84 4.87 -1.82 -2.22
C SER A 84 5.49 -2.46 -1.00
N PHE A 85 5.53 -1.69 0.08
CA PHE A 85 5.87 -2.13 1.42
C PHE A 85 4.89 -1.51 2.40
N PHE A 86 4.49 -2.25 3.42
CA PHE A 86 3.63 -1.75 4.47
C PHE A 86 3.98 -2.36 5.82
N HIS A 87 3.64 -1.62 6.86
CA HIS A 87 3.67 -2.04 8.25
C HIS A 87 2.46 -1.45 8.96
N GLN A 88 1.78 -2.27 9.75
CA GLN A 88 0.66 -1.89 10.59
C GLN A 88 0.83 -2.50 11.97
N ALA A 89 0.53 -1.72 13.00
CA ALA A 89 0.57 -2.19 14.38
C ALA A 89 -0.74 -1.90 15.09
N ARG A 90 -1.27 -2.91 15.79
CA ARG A 90 -2.51 -2.82 16.55
C ARG A 90 -2.26 -3.33 17.95
N ASN A 91 -2.56 -2.49 18.95
CA ASN A 91 -2.49 -2.85 20.35
C ASN A 91 -3.91 -3.16 20.85
N TYR A 92 -4.04 -4.25 21.59
CA TYR A 92 -5.28 -4.69 22.22
C TYR A 92 -5.03 -4.93 23.69
N GLN A 93 -6.08 -4.77 24.50
CA GLN A 93 -6.05 -5.09 25.92
C GLN A 93 -7.05 -6.22 26.17
N THR A 94 -6.63 -7.27 26.86
CA THR A 94 -7.55 -8.33 27.31
C THR A 94 -8.40 -7.84 28.47
N PHE A 95 -9.49 -8.57 28.74
CA PHE A 95 -10.31 -8.34 29.93
C PHE A 95 -9.50 -8.40 31.24
N PHE A 96 -8.44 -9.22 31.29
CA PHE A 96 -7.58 -9.39 32.46
C PHE A 96 -6.44 -8.36 32.54
N GLY A 97 -6.39 -7.42 31.60
CA GLY A 97 -5.41 -6.32 31.61
C GLY A 97 -4.10 -6.61 30.88
N ASP A 98 -3.98 -7.74 30.18
CA ASP A 98 -2.80 -8.03 29.37
C ASP A 98 -2.81 -7.19 28.09
N LEU A 99 -1.66 -6.63 27.70
CA LEU A 99 -1.52 -5.95 26.42
C LEU A 99 -0.98 -6.92 25.37
N LEU A 100 -1.74 -7.07 24.29
CA LEU A 100 -1.32 -7.78 23.09
C LEU A 100 -1.01 -6.79 21.98
N ARG A 101 0.03 -7.08 21.21
CA ARG A 101 0.33 -6.35 19.99
C ARG A 101 0.35 -7.28 18.80
N PHE A 102 -0.46 -6.97 17.80
CA PHE A 102 -0.41 -7.57 16.47
C PHE A 102 0.29 -6.62 15.52
N ARG A 103 1.28 -7.14 14.80
CA ARG A 103 1.95 -6.44 13.71
C ARG A 103 1.72 -7.20 12.43
N THR A 104 1.26 -6.50 11.41
CA THR A 104 1.16 -7.02 10.05
C THR A 104 2.08 -6.20 9.19
N TYR A 105 3.02 -6.84 8.52
CA TYR A 105 3.97 -6.18 7.65
C TYR A 105 4.16 -7.01 6.40
N GLY A 106 4.55 -6.37 5.32
CA GLY A 106 4.70 -7.08 4.07
C GLY A 106 5.14 -6.18 2.96
N GLY A 107 5.32 -6.80 1.82
CA GLY A 107 5.59 -6.11 0.60
C GLY A 107 5.26 -6.99 -0.59
N GLY A 108 5.06 -6.36 -1.73
CA GLY A 108 4.63 -7.05 -2.91
C GLY A 108 5.02 -6.32 -4.17
N ILE A 109 4.89 -7.05 -5.27
CA ILE A 109 4.96 -6.51 -6.61
C ILE A 109 3.65 -6.78 -7.33
N ASP A 110 3.17 -5.77 -8.02
CA ASP A 110 1.92 -5.82 -8.77
C ASP A 110 2.18 -5.31 -10.19
N PHE A 111 1.51 -5.93 -11.14
CA PHE A 111 1.55 -5.59 -12.55
C PHE A 111 0.11 -5.39 -13.04
N GLN A 112 -0.10 -4.36 -13.84
CA GLN A 112 -1.39 -4.09 -14.46
C GLN A 112 -1.20 -4.02 -15.98
N TYR A 113 -1.90 -4.89 -16.70
CA TYR A 113 -1.89 -4.96 -18.16
C TYR A 113 -3.27 -4.59 -18.75
N PRO A 114 -3.42 -3.43 -19.41
CA PRO A 114 -4.63 -3.07 -20.11
C PRO A 114 -4.74 -3.87 -21.42
N LEU A 115 -5.75 -4.72 -21.51
CA LEU A 115 -6.09 -5.45 -22.74
C LEU A 115 -6.64 -4.48 -23.80
N ASN A 116 -7.49 -3.56 -23.35
CA ASN A 116 -8.05 -2.46 -24.13
C ASN A 116 -8.43 -1.29 -23.18
N ARG A 117 -9.14 -0.28 -23.69
CA ARG A 117 -9.57 0.89 -22.89
C ARG A 117 -10.47 0.53 -21.70
N TYR A 118 -11.23 -0.55 -21.80
CA TYR A 118 -12.28 -0.92 -20.85
C TYR A 118 -11.94 -2.16 -20.01
N GLN A 119 -10.88 -2.89 -20.36
CA GLN A 119 -10.57 -4.17 -19.74
C GLN A 119 -9.09 -4.25 -19.38
N ARG A 120 -8.80 -4.74 -18.18
CA ARG A 120 -7.44 -4.96 -17.69
C ARG A 120 -7.32 -6.27 -16.93
N VAL A 121 -6.11 -6.81 -16.94
CA VAL A 121 -5.67 -7.90 -16.08
C VAL A 121 -4.64 -7.35 -15.11
N ASP A 122 -4.89 -7.52 -13.83
CA ASP A 122 -3.98 -7.18 -12.74
C ASP A 122 -3.43 -8.48 -12.16
N TYR A 123 -2.13 -8.57 -11.92
CA TYR A 123 -1.53 -9.74 -11.29
C TYR A 123 -0.36 -9.34 -10.41
N GLY A 124 -0.18 -10.05 -9.31
CA GLY A 124 0.84 -9.70 -8.34
C GLY A 124 1.08 -10.78 -7.32
N VAL A 125 2.16 -10.61 -6.57
CA VAL A 125 2.49 -11.46 -5.43
C VAL A 125 2.95 -10.59 -4.29
N SER A 126 2.37 -10.83 -3.12
CA SER A 126 2.76 -10.20 -1.87
C SER A 126 3.28 -11.23 -0.89
N MET A 127 4.25 -10.85 -0.07
CA MET A 127 4.66 -11.60 1.11
C MET A 127 4.15 -10.86 2.34
N ILE A 128 3.38 -11.56 3.17
CA ILE A 128 2.73 -10.98 4.35
C ILE A 128 3.23 -11.74 5.58
N GLY A 129 3.74 -10.99 6.54
CA GLY A 129 4.12 -11.46 7.87
C GLY A 129 3.16 -10.93 8.92
N ILE A 130 2.76 -11.81 9.83
CA ILE A 130 1.95 -11.49 11.01
C ILE A 130 2.78 -11.87 12.24
N ALA A 131 2.96 -10.94 13.17
CA ALA A 131 3.64 -11.17 14.43
C ALA A 131 2.73 -10.78 15.59
N ARG A 132 2.65 -11.65 16.59
CA ARG A 132 1.95 -11.41 17.86
C ARG A 132 2.98 -11.33 18.98
N ASP A 133 3.04 -10.17 19.64
CA ASP A 133 3.86 -9.97 20.83
C ASP A 133 2.97 -9.80 22.08
N PHE A 134 3.35 -10.40 23.19
CA PHE A 134 2.76 -10.12 24.51
C PHE A 134 3.59 -9.08 25.26
N SER A 135 2.91 -8.14 25.92
CA SER A 135 3.54 -7.17 26.83
C SER A 135 2.72 -7.15 28.12
N THR A 136 3.18 -7.86 29.16
CA THR A 136 2.52 -7.82 30.48
C THR A 136 3.26 -6.88 31.41
N VAL A 137 2.52 -6.10 32.20
CA VAL A 137 3.02 -5.41 33.39
C VAL A 137 2.63 -6.29 34.57
N GLN A 138 3.50 -7.26 34.93
CA GLN A 138 3.35 -8.18 36.08
C GLN A 138 1.95 -8.79 36.29
N SER A 139 1.69 -9.97 35.72
CA SER A 139 0.62 -10.85 36.22
C SER A 139 1.24 -12.08 36.91
N VAL A 140 0.72 -12.37 38.10
CA VAL A 140 1.11 -13.48 38.97
C VAL A 140 0.46 -14.76 38.43
N GLY A 141 1.27 -15.65 37.86
CA GLY A 141 0.84 -16.95 37.37
C GLY A 141 1.40 -17.25 35.99
N GLU A 142 2.03 -18.41 35.84
CA GLU A 142 2.63 -18.89 34.60
C GLU A 142 1.62 -18.91 33.44
N GLN A 143 1.61 -17.86 32.64
CA GLN A 143 0.98 -17.84 31.32
C GLN A 143 2.09 -18.07 30.29
N ASN A 144 1.89 -18.99 29.35
CA ASN A 144 2.85 -19.23 28.26
C ASN A 144 2.90 -17.99 27.34
N LEU A 145 3.84 -17.07 27.62
CA LEU A 145 4.05 -15.82 26.89
C LEU A 145 4.97 -16.04 25.68
N GLN A 146 4.53 -16.85 24.72
CA GLN A 146 5.31 -17.09 23.50
C GLN A 146 4.92 -16.09 22.40
N ASN A 147 5.93 -15.42 21.84
CA ASN A 147 5.74 -14.57 20.67
C ASN A 147 5.63 -15.45 19.43
N ASP A 148 4.56 -15.27 18.67
CA ASP A 148 4.29 -16.06 17.47
C ASP A 148 4.50 -15.20 16.24
N ARG A 149 5.07 -15.82 15.21
CA ARG A 149 5.26 -15.19 13.90
C ARG A 149 4.85 -16.18 12.84
N SER A 150 4.13 -15.68 11.86
CA SER A 150 3.71 -16.46 10.70
C SER A 150 3.90 -15.61 9.45
N SER A 151 4.23 -16.25 8.34
CA SER A 151 4.37 -15.58 7.05
C SER A 151 3.81 -16.45 5.94
N PHE A 152 3.20 -15.81 4.96
CA PHE A 152 2.64 -16.48 3.80
C PHE A 152 2.82 -15.61 2.55
N LEU A 153 2.82 -16.27 1.39
CA LEU A 153 2.71 -15.59 0.11
C LEU A 153 1.25 -15.42 -0.25
N TYR A 154 0.94 -14.36 -0.98
CA TYR A 154 -0.39 -14.03 -1.45
C TYR A 154 -0.32 -13.67 -2.94
N PRO A 155 -0.24 -14.67 -3.84
CA PRO A 155 -0.42 -14.45 -5.26
C PRO A 155 -1.88 -14.12 -5.57
N GLN A 156 -2.09 -13.18 -6.49
CA GLN A 156 -3.41 -12.79 -6.96
C GLN A 156 -3.41 -12.47 -8.45
N VAL A 157 -4.52 -12.77 -9.11
CA VAL A 157 -4.84 -12.35 -10.47
C VAL A 157 -6.28 -11.83 -10.48
N SER A 158 -6.49 -10.68 -11.10
CA SER A 158 -7.79 -10.04 -11.22
C SER A 158 -8.04 -9.63 -12.67
N PHE A 159 -9.24 -9.89 -13.17
CA PHE A 159 -9.74 -9.33 -14.40
C PHE A 159 -10.78 -8.28 -14.07
N THR A 160 -10.64 -7.07 -14.61
CA THR A 160 -11.62 -5.98 -14.43
C THR A 160 -12.13 -5.51 -15.79
N GLY A 161 -13.44 -5.50 -15.96
CA GLY A 161 -14.14 -4.86 -17.07
C GLY A 161 -14.92 -3.63 -16.57
N ASP A 162 -14.62 -2.46 -17.10
CA ASP A 162 -15.25 -1.19 -16.76
C ASP A 162 -15.78 -0.50 -18.01
N PHE A 163 -17.11 -0.56 -18.16
CA PHE A 163 -17.87 0.11 -19.21
C PHE A 163 -18.76 1.21 -18.63
N SER A 164 -18.41 1.75 -17.46
CA SER A 164 -19.16 2.82 -16.82
C SER A 164 -19.11 4.11 -17.62
N ILE A 165 -20.24 4.82 -17.66
CA ILE A 165 -20.38 6.12 -18.30
C ILE A 165 -20.25 7.18 -17.20
N PRO A 166 -19.22 8.04 -17.23
CA PRO A 166 -18.99 9.02 -16.18
C PRO A 166 -20.07 10.12 -16.22
N GLY A 167 -20.57 10.48 -15.04
CA GLY A 167 -21.31 11.72 -14.81
C GLY A 167 -20.47 12.77 -14.11
N PHE A 168 -21.11 13.82 -13.60
CA PHE A 168 -20.40 14.93 -12.94
C PHE A 168 -19.76 14.52 -11.60
N ILE A 169 -20.44 13.71 -10.80
CA ILE A 169 -19.96 13.25 -9.48
C ILE A 169 -20.01 11.71 -9.37
N THR A 170 -20.91 11.08 -10.11
CA THR A 170 -21.17 9.63 -10.07
C THR A 170 -21.41 9.11 -11.49
N PRO A 171 -21.12 7.82 -11.78
CA PRO A 171 -21.50 7.21 -13.04
C PRO A 171 -23.01 7.32 -13.30
N VAL A 172 -23.38 7.66 -14.54
CA VAL A 172 -24.78 7.79 -14.97
C VAL A 172 -25.33 6.53 -15.63
N GLY A 173 -24.45 5.58 -15.98
CA GLY A 173 -24.85 4.32 -16.62
C GLY A 173 -23.67 3.39 -16.88
N GLY A 174 -23.95 2.29 -17.58
CA GLY A 174 -22.97 1.24 -17.89
C GLY A 174 -22.81 0.21 -16.77
N ASN A 175 -21.83 -0.67 -16.92
CA ASN A 175 -21.55 -1.74 -15.97
C ASN A 175 -20.05 -1.86 -15.68
N ARG A 176 -19.72 -2.19 -14.43
CA ARG A 176 -18.36 -2.55 -14.01
C ARG A 176 -18.42 -3.89 -13.31
N TYR A 177 -17.50 -4.80 -13.64
CA TYR A 177 -17.39 -6.11 -13.02
C TYR A 177 -15.92 -6.49 -12.85
N SER A 178 -15.63 -7.28 -11.82
CA SER A 178 -14.30 -7.83 -11.56
C SER A 178 -14.39 -9.30 -11.15
N LEU A 179 -13.40 -10.09 -11.57
CA LEU A 179 -13.20 -11.46 -11.14
C LEU A 179 -11.78 -11.57 -10.59
N GLN A 180 -11.64 -11.90 -9.31
CA GLN A 180 -10.35 -12.05 -8.65
C GLN A 180 -10.17 -13.49 -8.19
N LEU A 181 -8.99 -14.04 -8.47
CA LEU A 181 -8.50 -15.30 -7.96
C LEU A 181 -7.25 -15.03 -7.13
N SER A 182 -7.23 -15.50 -5.89
CA SER A 182 -6.09 -15.40 -5.00
C SER A 182 -5.87 -16.71 -4.25
N GLY A 183 -4.67 -16.86 -3.69
CA GLY A 183 -4.32 -17.98 -2.84
C GLY A 183 -3.35 -17.57 -1.75
N SER A 184 -3.14 -18.44 -0.78
CA SER A 184 -2.18 -18.24 0.31
C SER A 184 -1.30 -19.47 0.49
N PRO A 185 -0.41 -19.79 -0.47
CA PRO A 185 0.51 -20.90 -0.27
C PRO A 185 1.40 -20.60 0.95
N GLY A 186 1.35 -21.49 1.93
CA GLY A 186 2.21 -21.43 3.09
C GLY A 186 3.67 -21.53 2.68
N ILE A 187 4.53 -20.68 3.26
CA ILE A 187 5.98 -20.78 3.13
C ILE A 187 6.59 -20.98 4.51
N GLY A 188 7.25 -22.13 4.72
CA GLY A 188 7.89 -22.49 6.00
C GLY A 188 6.99 -23.30 6.95
N VAL A 189 7.55 -23.63 8.12
CA VAL A 189 6.92 -24.49 9.14
C VAL A 189 5.78 -23.82 9.93
N ASP A 190 5.70 -22.48 9.89
CA ASP A 190 4.75 -21.67 10.68
C ASP A 190 3.65 -21.01 9.82
N ALA A 191 3.45 -21.47 8.59
CA ALA A 191 2.36 -20.95 7.75
C ALA A 191 0.99 -21.29 8.37
N PRO A 192 0.01 -20.37 8.37
CA PRO A 192 -1.33 -20.68 8.84
C PRO A 192 -1.92 -21.74 7.89
N GLN A 193 -2.33 -22.89 8.43
CA GLN A 193 -3.07 -23.91 7.67
C GLN A 193 -4.53 -23.49 7.48
#